data_AF-A0A7W4GJL2-F1
#
_entry.id   AF-A0A7W4GJL2-F1
#
_cell.length_a   1.000
_cell.length_b   1.000
_cell.length_c   1.000
_cell.angle_alpha   90.00
_cell.angle_beta   90.00
_cell.angle_gamma   90.00
#
_symmetry.space_group_name_H-M   'P 1'
#
loop_
_entity.id
_entity.type
_entity.pdbx_description
1 polymer ?
#
loop_
_entity_poly.entity_id
_entity_poly.type
_entity_poly.pdbx_seq_one_letter_code
_entity_poly.pdbx_strand_id
1 'polypeptide(L)'
;LLSEKLICADETTVQVLREEDRKAETKSYMWVYRSGEFAENPAVIYDYQPSRAAACVKDFLTGYSGCLLTDGYSAYNTLEQVTQAACMAHARRKFTDAQKASPSKKAGKPEKALSYIAKLYGIEKQAKNLTSQARQQLRKQQA
;
A
#
# COMPACT_ATOMS: atom_id res chain seq x y z
N LEU A 1 9.53 -13.61 3.81
CA LEU A 1 8.79 -12.49 3.18
C LEU A 1 8.62 -12.72 1.67
N LEU A 2 9.68 -12.84 0.88
CA LEU A 2 9.56 -12.99 -0.59
C LEU A 2 8.84 -14.28 -1.06
N SER A 3 8.67 -15.27 -0.18
CA SER A 3 7.86 -16.46 -0.41
C SER A 3 6.34 -16.23 -0.25
N GLU A 4 5.91 -15.06 0.23
CA GLU A 4 4.51 -14.76 0.48
C GLU A 4 3.71 -14.51 -0.80
N LYS A 5 2.48 -14.99 -0.86
CA LYS A 5 1.58 -14.74 -2.01
C LYS A 5 1.23 -13.27 -2.20
N LEU A 6 1.24 -12.50 -1.10
CA LEU A 6 0.92 -11.08 -1.08
C LEU A 6 1.93 -10.35 -0.18
N ILE A 7 2.57 -9.33 -0.75
CA ILE A 7 3.42 -8.38 -0.04
C ILE A 7 2.82 -6.99 -0.21
N CYS A 8 2.85 -6.18 0.83
CA CYS A 8 2.59 -4.74 0.73
C CYS A 8 3.91 -3.98 0.78
N ALA A 9 4.07 -2.97 -0.05
CA ALA A 9 5.22 -2.08 -0.05
C ALA A 9 4.77 -0.62 -0.04
N ASP A 10 5.47 0.20 0.74
CA ASP A 10 5.29 1.65 0.82
C ASP A 10 6.60 2.29 1.27
N GLU A 11 6.78 3.59 1.01
CA GLU A 11 7.98 4.31 1.41
C GLU A 11 7.67 5.64 2.07
N THR A 12 8.37 5.91 3.16
CA THR A 12 8.23 7.15 3.91
C THR A 12 9.53 7.95 3.85
N THR A 13 9.41 9.25 3.55
CA THR A 13 10.57 10.15 3.59
C THR A 13 11.03 10.35 5.04
N VAL A 14 12.33 10.20 5.26
CA VAL A 14 13.00 10.41 6.54
C VAL A 14 14.23 11.32 6.36
N GLN A 15 14.73 11.84 7.47
CA GLN A 15 16.00 12.57 7.56
C GLN A 15 16.88 11.86 8.58
N VAL A 16 18.16 11.68 8.25
CA VAL A 16 19.12 10.96 9.11
C VAL A 16 20.13 11.96 9.64
N LEU A 17 20.18 12.14 10.96
CA LEU A 17 20.98 13.18 11.59
C LEU A 17 22.51 13.01 11.42
N ARG A 18 22.97 11.75 11.34
CA ARG A 18 24.40 11.39 11.29
C ARG A 18 24.63 10.31 10.24
N GLU A 19 24.31 10.63 9.00
CA GLU A 19 24.64 9.77 7.86
C GLU A 19 26.04 10.15 7.34
N GLU A 20 26.89 9.15 7.10
CA GLU A 20 28.22 9.38 6.52
C GLU A 20 28.09 10.04 5.14
N ASP A 21 28.92 11.06 4.90
CA ASP A 21 28.95 11.84 3.65
C ASP A 21 27.63 12.51 3.22
N ARG A 22 26.63 12.61 4.11
CA ARG A 22 25.31 13.20 3.79
C ARG A 22 24.86 14.17 4.87
N LYS A 23 24.31 15.32 4.44
CA LYS A 23 23.77 16.35 5.34
C LYS A 23 22.47 15.88 5.97
N ALA A 24 22.21 16.27 7.22
CA ALA A 24 21.01 15.87 7.96
C ALA A 24 19.69 16.26 7.27
N GLU A 25 19.67 17.35 6.50
CA GLU A 25 18.50 17.82 5.78
C GLU A 25 18.21 17.00 4.50
N THR A 26 19.16 16.17 4.06
CA THR A 26 19.05 15.34 2.87
C THR A 26 17.92 14.33 3.03
N LYS A 27 17.10 14.19 1.99
CA LYS A 27 16.02 13.19 2.00
C LYS A 27 16.59 11.80 1.86
N SER A 28 16.20 10.94 2.79
CA SER A 28 16.34 9.49 2.70
C SER A 28 14.96 8.84 2.82
N TYR A 29 14.89 7.53 2.66
CA TYR A 29 13.63 6.81 2.58
C TYR A 29 13.69 5.57 3.45
N MET A 30 12.62 5.34 4.21
CA MET A 30 12.37 4.06 4.83
C MET A 30 11.36 3.32 3.97
N TRP A 31 11.84 2.32 3.23
CA TRP A 31 10.98 1.41 2.49
C TRP A 31 10.49 0.34 3.45
N VAL A 32 9.18 0.13 3.49
CA VAL A 32 8.56 -0.84 4.39
C VAL A 32 7.90 -1.91 3.55
N TYR A 33 8.40 -3.13 3.70
CA TYR A 33 7.84 -4.31 3.07
C TYR A 33 7.19 -5.17 4.14
N ARG A 34 5.93 -5.54 3.96
CA ARG A 34 5.22 -6.38 4.92
C ARG A 34 4.46 -7.51 4.27
N SER A 35 4.32 -8.61 4.99
CA SER A 35 3.45 -9.70 4.57
C SER A 35 1.98 -9.24 4.58
N GLY A 36 1.15 -9.94 3.80
CA GLY A 36 -0.30 -9.80 3.88
C GLY A 36 -0.85 -10.12 5.28
N GLU A 37 -2.06 -9.63 5.57
CA GLU A 37 -2.73 -9.81 6.88
C GLU A 37 -2.95 -11.28 7.25
N PHE A 38 -3.07 -12.17 6.26
CA PHE A 38 -3.36 -13.60 6.43
C PHE A 38 -2.13 -14.49 6.29
N ALA A 39 -0.93 -13.91 6.32
CA ALA A 39 0.30 -14.70 6.33
C ALA A 39 0.41 -15.50 7.63
N GLU A 40 0.84 -16.75 7.54
CA GLU A 40 1.06 -17.63 8.69
C GLU A 40 2.15 -17.08 9.62
N ASN A 41 3.19 -16.51 9.02
CA ASN A 41 4.30 -15.89 9.71
C ASN A 41 4.40 -14.41 9.33
N PRO A 42 3.68 -13.51 10.04
CA PRO A 42 3.71 -12.09 9.75
C PRO A 42 5.11 -11.49 9.86
N ALA A 43 5.51 -10.71 8.87
CA ALA A 43 6.80 -10.04 8.85
C ALA A 43 6.68 -8.60 8.36
N VAL A 44 7.50 -7.71 8.92
CA VAL A 44 7.67 -6.33 8.49
C VAL A 44 9.17 -6.06 8.42
N ILE A 45 9.64 -5.62 7.25
CA ILE A 45 11.03 -5.25 7.00
C ILE A 45 11.08 -3.75 6.80
N TYR A 46 11.99 -3.12 7.53
CA TYR A 46 12.33 -1.70 7.44
C TYR A 46 13.66 -1.62 6.69
N ASP A 47 13.61 -1.21 5.44
CA ASP A 47 14.76 -1.10 4.55
C ASP A 47 15.11 0.37 4.35
N TYR A 48 16.17 0.82 5.01
CA TYR A 48 16.69 2.16 4.83
C TYR A 48 17.36 2.30 3.46
N GLN A 49 16.96 3.30 2.69
CA GLN A 49 17.56 3.62 1.42
C GLN A 49 17.87 5.12 1.31
N PRO A 50 19.06 5.50 0.81
CA PRO A 50 19.42 6.90 0.56
C PRO A 50 18.69 7.52 -0.64
N SER A 51 17.84 6.74 -1.32
CA SER A 51 17.17 7.07 -2.58
C SER A 51 15.73 6.56 -2.63
N ARG A 52 14.90 7.21 -3.45
CA ARG A 52 13.55 6.77 -3.81
C ARG A 52 13.49 6.09 -5.18
N ALA A 53 14.64 5.80 -5.78
CA ALA A 53 14.73 5.28 -7.13
C ALA A 53 14.15 3.87 -7.26
N ALA A 54 13.73 3.52 -8.47
CA ALA A 54 13.26 2.17 -8.78
C ALA A 54 14.31 1.08 -8.51
N ALA A 55 15.61 1.42 -8.52
CA ALA A 55 16.67 0.49 -8.14
C ALA A 55 16.45 -0.11 -6.74
N CYS A 56 16.03 0.69 -5.76
CA CYS A 56 15.80 0.24 -4.38
C CYS A 56 14.79 -0.92 -4.32
N VAL A 57 13.65 -0.80 -5.02
CA VAL A 57 12.62 -1.85 -5.03
C VAL A 57 13.00 -3.03 -5.91
N LYS A 58 13.76 -2.82 -7.00
CA LYS A 58 14.28 -3.90 -7.84
C LYS A 58 15.24 -4.78 -7.06
N ASP A 59 16.19 -4.17 -6.37
CA ASP A 59 17.22 -4.88 -5.61
C ASP A 59 16.57 -5.72 -4.50
N PHE A 60 15.66 -5.13 -3.72
CA PHE A 60 14.98 -5.84 -2.63
C PHE A 60 14.01 -6.93 -3.11
N LEU A 61 13.20 -6.63 -4.14
CA LEU A 61 12.14 -7.54 -4.63
C LEU A 61 12.63 -8.46 -5.77
N THR A 62 13.94 -8.61 -5.94
CA THR A 62 14.50 -9.52 -6.94
C THR A 62 13.96 -10.94 -6.72
N GLY A 63 13.44 -11.54 -7.80
CA GLY A 63 12.86 -12.88 -7.77
C GLY A 63 11.46 -12.99 -7.17
N TYR A 64 10.85 -11.88 -6.73
CA TYR A 64 9.46 -11.90 -6.28
C TYR A 64 8.50 -11.97 -7.47
N SER A 65 7.53 -12.90 -7.41
CA SER A 65 6.54 -13.10 -8.48
C SER A 65 5.09 -13.19 -7.96
N GLY A 66 4.85 -12.72 -6.74
CA GLY A 66 3.52 -12.72 -6.12
C GLY A 66 2.71 -11.45 -6.42
N CYS A 67 1.71 -11.19 -5.59
CA CYS A 67 0.94 -9.95 -5.65
C CYS A 67 1.58 -8.85 -4.80
N LEU A 68 1.83 -7.69 -5.41
CA LEU A 68 2.42 -6.54 -4.73
C LEU A 68 1.37 -5.44 -4.55
N LEU A 69 0.98 -5.16 -3.31
CA LEU A 69 0.05 -4.09 -2.95
C LEU A 69 0.82 -2.80 -2.63
N THR A 70 0.66 -1.77 -3.45
CA THR A 70 1.39 -0.49 -3.30
C THR A 70 0.44 0.70 -3.39
N ASP A 71 0.95 1.91 -3.16
CA ASP A 71 0.23 3.16 -3.41
C ASP A 71 0.09 3.50 -4.91
N GLY A 72 0.70 2.71 -5.80
CA GLY A 72 0.76 2.95 -7.24
C GLY A 72 1.95 3.82 -7.68
N TYR A 73 2.96 4.03 -6.84
CA TYR A 73 4.18 4.74 -7.24
C TYR A 73 4.89 4.05 -8.42
N SER A 74 5.34 4.84 -9.40
CA SER A 74 5.87 4.33 -10.66
C SER A 74 7.16 3.53 -10.54
N ALA A 75 7.89 3.62 -9.42
CA ALA A 75 9.05 2.75 -9.17
C ALA A 75 8.67 1.26 -9.20
N TYR A 76 7.50 0.91 -8.67
CA TYR A 76 7.02 -0.47 -8.64
C TYR A 76 6.67 -1.02 -10.02
N ASN A 77 6.33 -0.16 -10.99
CA ASN A 77 6.01 -0.57 -12.36
C ASN A 77 7.21 -1.20 -13.10
N THR A 78 8.41 -1.06 -12.54
CA THR A 78 9.63 -1.64 -13.11
C THR A 78 9.82 -3.12 -12.76
N LEU A 79 8.92 -3.69 -11.96
CA LEU A 79 8.88 -5.11 -11.59
C LEU A 79 7.94 -5.84 -12.55
N GLU A 80 8.50 -6.65 -13.44
CA GLU A 80 7.74 -7.28 -14.54
C GLU A 80 7.03 -8.58 -14.14
N GLN A 81 7.56 -9.28 -13.12
CA GLN A 81 7.08 -10.62 -12.73
C GLN A 81 6.00 -10.59 -11.64
N VAL A 82 5.60 -9.40 -11.17
CA VAL A 82 4.65 -9.24 -10.06
C VAL A 82 3.26 -8.88 -10.57
N THR A 83 2.24 -9.36 -9.85
CA THR A 83 0.87 -8.88 -10.05
C THR A 83 0.64 -7.62 -9.21
N GLN A 84 0.55 -6.46 -9.86
CA GLN A 84 0.33 -5.18 -9.19
C GLN A 84 -1.10 -5.07 -8.63
N ALA A 85 -1.22 -4.64 -7.38
CA ALA A 85 -2.48 -4.31 -6.73
C ALA A 85 -2.43 -2.90 -6.12
N ALA A 86 -3.52 -2.16 -6.25
CA ALA A 86 -3.62 -0.79 -5.75
C ALA A 86 -4.17 -0.76 -4.31
N CYS A 87 -3.48 -0.03 -3.43
CA CYS A 87 -3.89 0.13 -2.05
C CYS A 87 -5.12 1.04 -1.91
N MET A 88 -6.25 0.46 -1.48
CA MET A 88 -7.49 1.21 -1.24
C MET A 88 -7.37 2.28 -0.15
N ALA A 89 -6.47 2.12 0.83
CA ALA A 89 -6.22 3.13 1.84
C ALA A 89 -5.60 4.40 1.23
N HIS A 90 -4.67 4.24 0.27
CA HIS A 90 -4.05 5.35 -0.46
C HIS A 90 -5.06 6.05 -1.37
N ALA A 91 -5.87 5.28 -2.13
CA ALA A 91 -6.95 5.84 -2.94
C ALA A 91 -7.96 6.64 -2.08
N ARG A 92 -8.40 6.08 -0.95
CA ARG A 92 -9.30 6.75 -0.01
C ARG A 92 -8.73 8.07 0.53
N ARG A 93 -7.43 8.09 0.89
CA ARG A 93 -6.77 9.28 1.43
C ARG A 93 -6.91 10.48 0.50
N LYS A 94 -6.74 10.29 -0.82
CA LYS A 94 -6.90 11.36 -1.83
C LYS A 94 -8.30 11.96 -1.84
N PHE A 95 -9.35 11.14 -1.70
CA PHE A 95 -10.72 11.66 -1.59
C PHE A 95 -10.97 12.37 -0.27
N THR A 96 -10.38 11.89 0.84
CA THR A 96 -10.43 12.59 2.13
C THR A 96 -9.73 13.95 2.06
N ASP A 97 -8.57 14.04 1.42
CA ASP A 97 -7.85 15.31 1.24
C ASP A 97 -8.65 16.28 0.36
N ALA A 98 -9.26 15.79 -0.73
CA ALA A 98 -10.14 16.58 -1.58
C ALA A 98 -11.37 17.12 -0.83
N GLN A 99 -11.98 16.30 0.04
CA GLN A 99 -13.07 16.72 0.91
C GLN A 99 -12.62 17.83 1.88
N LYS A 100 -11.46 17.67 2.52
CA LYS A 100 -10.92 18.67 3.45
C LYS A 100 -10.60 20.00 2.76
N ALA A 101 -10.12 19.95 1.51
CA ALA A 101 -9.80 21.14 0.73
C ALA A 101 -11.05 21.89 0.24
N SER A 102 -12.22 21.24 0.18
CA SER A 102 -13.48 21.86 -0.23
C SER A 102 -14.62 21.44 0.70
N PRO A 103 -14.70 22.00 1.93
CA PRO A 103 -15.74 21.68 2.90
C PRO A 103 -17.07 22.33 2.49
N SER A 104 -17.76 21.72 1.53
CA SER A 104 -19.11 22.10 1.13
C SER A 104 -20.17 21.40 1.99
N LYS A 105 -21.27 22.09 2.30
CA LYS A 105 -22.44 21.49 2.97
C LYS A 105 -23.21 20.50 2.08
N LYS A 106 -22.95 20.47 0.77
CA LYS A 106 -23.61 19.57 -0.19
C LYS A 106 -22.66 18.43 -0.57
N ALA A 107 -23.19 17.20 -0.61
CA ALA A 107 -22.41 16.02 -1.00
C ALA A 107 -21.88 16.13 -2.44
N GLY A 108 -20.57 16.35 -2.57
CA GLY A 108 -19.85 16.41 -3.84
C GLY A 108 -19.31 15.05 -4.29
N LYS A 109 -18.43 15.08 -5.30
CA LYS A 109 -17.77 13.87 -5.81
C LYS A 109 -16.93 13.14 -4.73
N PRO A 110 -16.15 13.84 -3.88
CA PRO A 110 -15.38 13.19 -2.82
C PRO A 110 -16.26 12.43 -1.82
N GLU A 111 -17.39 13.01 -1.39
CA GLU A 111 -18.34 12.39 -0.47
C GLU A 111 -18.93 11.11 -1.06
N LYS A 112 -19.32 11.14 -2.34
CA LYS A 112 -19.84 9.95 -3.04
C LYS A 112 -18.79 8.85 -3.13
N ALA A 113 -17.55 9.18 -3.51
CA ALA A 113 -16.46 8.21 -3.57
C ALA A 113 -16.18 7.59 -2.20
N LEU A 114 -16.10 8.41 -1.14
CA LEU A 114 -15.91 7.94 0.23
C LEU A 114 -17.06 7.04 0.70
N SER A 115 -18.31 7.34 0.31
CA SER A 115 -19.46 6.49 0.59
C SER A 115 -19.34 5.11 -0.06
N TYR A 116 -18.93 5.03 -1.32
CA TYR A 116 -18.71 3.74 -1.99
C TYR A 116 -17.56 2.94 -1.36
N ILE A 117 -16.45 3.59 -1.03
CA ILE A 117 -15.32 2.96 -0.33
C ILE A 117 -15.77 2.43 1.03
N ALA A 118 -16.60 3.19 1.77
CA ALA A 118 -17.12 2.77 3.07
C ALA A 118 -18.00 1.51 2.96
N LYS A 119 -18.80 1.37 1.89
CA LYS A 119 -19.58 0.14 1.63
C LYS A 119 -18.65 -1.06 1.43
N LEU A 120 -17.61 -0.92 0.60
CA LEU A 120 -16.62 -1.98 0.39
C LEU A 120 -15.92 -2.38 1.70
N TYR A 121 -15.53 -1.40 2.52
CA TYR A 121 -14.93 -1.67 3.82
C TYR A 121 -15.90 -2.37 4.78
N GLY A 122 -17.20 -2.08 4.67
CA GLY A 122 -18.26 -2.80 5.37
C GLY A 122 -18.30 -4.29 5.01
N ILE A 123 -18.12 -4.63 3.74
CA ILE A 123 -18.03 -6.03 3.26
C ILE A 123 -16.76 -6.70 3.82
N GLU A 124 -15.60 -6.03 3.74
CA GLU A 124 -14.35 -6.57 4.27
C GLU A 124 -14.39 -6.79 5.79
N LYS A 125 -15.08 -5.92 6.54
CA LYS A 125 -15.29 -6.08 7.98
C LYS A 125 -16.11 -7.34 8.30
N GLN A 126 -17.15 -7.63 7.51
CA GLN A 126 -17.92 -8.87 7.64
C GLN A 126 -17.06 -10.11 7.29
N ALA A 127 -16.17 -9.97 6.31
CA ALA A 127 -15.35 -11.07 5.82
C ALA A 127 -14.07 -11.37 6.63
N LYS A 128 -13.83 -10.63 7.72
CA LYS A 128 -12.55 -10.64 8.45
C LYS A 128 -12.08 -12.04 8.84
N ASN A 129 -12.99 -12.84 9.41
CA ASN A 129 -12.68 -14.19 9.91
C ASN A 129 -13.07 -15.31 8.93
N LEU A 130 -13.46 -14.97 7.71
CA LEU A 130 -13.80 -15.96 6.68
C LEU A 130 -12.55 -16.52 6.02
N THR A 131 -12.68 -17.74 5.49
CA THR A 131 -11.68 -18.33 4.60
C THR A 131 -11.54 -17.48 3.33
N SER A 132 -10.44 -17.63 2.60
CA SER A 132 -10.20 -16.92 1.34
C SER A 132 -11.35 -17.12 0.33
N GLN A 133 -11.85 -18.35 0.20
CA GLN A 133 -12.96 -18.69 -0.69
C GLN A 133 -14.28 -18.05 -0.25
N ALA A 134 -14.63 -18.14 1.03
CA ALA A 134 -15.85 -17.54 1.56
C ALA A 134 -15.81 -16.01 1.46
N ARG A 135 -14.65 -15.38 1.67
CA ARG A 135 -14.45 -13.94 1.45
C ARG A 135 -14.68 -13.56 -0.02
N GLN A 136 -14.15 -14.34 -0.97
CA GLN A 136 -14.36 -14.08 -2.39
C GLN A 136 -15.84 -14.20 -2.76
N GLN A 137 -16.55 -15.20 -2.23
CA GLN A 137 -17.98 -15.38 -2.47
C GLN A 137 -18.80 -14.21 -1.89
N LEU A 138 -18.49 -13.77 -0.67
CA LEU A 138 -19.18 -12.63 -0.06
C LEU A 138 -19.02 -11.35 -0.90
N ARG A 139 -17.79 -11.09 -1.39
CA ARG A 139 -17.51 -9.96 -2.28
C ARG A 139 -18.36 -10.02 -3.56
N LYS A 140 -18.48 -11.19 -4.19
CA LYS A 140 -19.30 -11.35 -5.41
C LYS A 140 -20.80 -11.13 -5.16
N GLN A 141 -21.28 -11.34 -3.93
CA GLN A 141 -22.69 -11.19 -3.59
C GLN A 141 -23.06 -9.77 -3.17
N GLN A 142 -22.14 -9.04 -2.52
CA GLN A 142 -22.45 -7.77 -1.86
C GLN A 142 -21.79 -6.53 -2.49
N ALA A 143 -20.74 -6.69 -3.30
CA ALA A 143 -20.03 -5.57 -3.95
C ALA A 143 -20.71 -5.18 -5.27
#